data_AF-A0A928IUJ4-F1
#
_entry.id   AF-A0A928IUJ4-F1
#
_cell.length_a   1.000
_cell.length_b   1.000
_cell.length_c   1.000
_cell.angle_alpha   90.00
_cell.angle_beta   90.00
_cell.angle_gamma   90.00
#
_symmetry.space_group_name_H-M   'P 1'
#
loop_
_entity.id
_entity.type
_entity.pdbx_description
1 polymer ?
#
loop_
_entity_poly.entity_id
_entity_poly.type
_entity_poly.pdbx_seq_one_letter_code
_entity_poly.pdbx_strand_id
1 'polypeptide(L)'
;MDFKKKLRTRLYLAISYIILGCIMIAASFIMKPDNEFISSFGIALAVVGLVRLRNYVIITRSEERIKKQEILETDERNIFIVNKARSVSFIVYTLLLCVAVIVLSFLNMHQIAMWISLSVFLLIAVYWISYFIIRKKS
;
A
#
# COMPACT_ATOMS: atom_id res chain seq x y z
N MET A 1 -18.08 -5.62 -13.43
CA MET A 1 -17.91 -6.09 -12.03
C MET A 1 -18.83 -5.22 -11.20
N ASP A 2 -19.78 -5.79 -10.47
CA ASP A 2 -20.77 -5.01 -9.70
C ASP A 2 -20.06 -4.03 -8.74
N PHE A 3 -20.29 -2.73 -8.88
CA PHE A 3 -19.59 -1.68 -8.14
C PHE A 3 -19.72 -1.86 -6.62
N LYS A 4 -20.86 -2.43 -6.18
CA LYS A 4 -21.10 -2.81 -4.77
C LYS A 4 -20.12 -3.89 -4.28
N LYS A 5 -19.75 -4.86 -5.12
CA LYS A 5 -18.76 -5.90 -4.78
C LYS A 5 -17.36 -5.30 -4.65
N LYS A 6 -16.99 -4.37 -5.54
CA LYS A 6 -15.71 -3.63 -5.51
C LYS A 6 -15.60 -2.77 -4.23
N LEU A 7 -16.68 -2.10 -3.85
CA LEU A 7 -16.79 -1.37 -2.59
C LEU A 7 -16.57 -2.28 -1.37
N ARG A 8 -17.22 -3.45 -1.34
CA ARG A 8 -17.04 -4.42 -0.25
C ARG A 8 -15.60 -4.94 -0.13
N THR A 9 -14.93 -5.20 -1.26
CA THR A 9 -13.50 -5.56 -1.26
C THR A 9 -12.63 -4.45 -0.68
N ARG A 10 -12.91 -3.18 -0.98
CA ARG A 10 -12.18 -2.04 -0.40
C ARG A 10 -12.38 -1.93 1.12
N LEU A 11 -13.58 -2.23 1.59
CA LEU A 11 -13.88 -2.29 3.03
C LEU A 11 -13.07 -3.39 3.71
N TYR A 12 -13.07 -4.61 3.16
CA TYR A 12 -12.28 -5.71 3.71
C TYR A 12 -10.78 -5.39 3.74
N LEU A 13 -10.25 -4.75 2.69
CA LEU A 13 -8.87 -4.28 2.69
C LEU A 13 -8.62 -3.23 3.79
N ALA A 14 -9.50 -2.24 3.94
CA ALA A 14 -9.35 -1.23 5.00
C ALA A 14 -9.33 -1.87 6.39
N ILE A 15 -10.23 -2.83 6.65
CA ILE A 15 -10.29 -3.59 7.90
C ILE A 15 -9.01 -4.41 8.10
N SER A 16 -8.50 -5.08 7.06
CA SER A 16 -7.26 -5.85 7.19
C SER A 16 -6.05 -4.98 7.54
N TYR A 17 -5.98 -3.74 7.01
CA TYR A 17 -4.92 -2.79 7.40
C TYR A 17 -5.02 -2.38 8.88
N ILE A 18 -6.23 -2.15 9.39
CA ILE A 18 -6.46 -1.80 10.81
C ILE A 18 -6.06 -2.98 11.70
N ILE A 19 -6.52 -4.19 11.37
CA ILE A 19 -6.20 -5.40 12.14
C ILE A 19 -4.69 -5.62 12.19
N LEU A 20 -4.02 -5.52 11.04
CA LEU A 20 -2.56 -5.68 10.96
C LEU A 20 -1.84 -4.62 11.80
N GLY A 21 -2.26 -3.35 11.74
CA GLY A 21 -1.72 -2.28 12.56
C GLY A 21 -1.88 -2.54 14.06
N CYS A 22 -3.06 -2.98 14.50
CA CYS A 22 -3.32 -3.33 15.90
C CYS A 22 -2.47 -4.50 16.37
N ILE A 23 -2.29 -5.54 15.54
CA ILE A 23 -1.43 -6.68 15.86
C ILE A 23 0.02 -6.23 16.04
N MET A 24 0.52 -5.35 15.18
CA MET A 24 1.90 -4.83 15.30
C MET A 24 2.09 -3.99 16.57
N ILE A 25 1.10 -3.17 16.94
CA ILE A 25 1.12 -2.41 18.19
C ILE A 25 1.13 -3.37 19.39
N ALA A 26 0.24 -4.36 19.41
CA ALA A 26 0.18 -5.35 20.49
C ALA A 26 1.48 -6.16 20.60
N ALA A 27 2.06 -6.57 19.47
CA ALA A 27 3.34 -7.28 19.44
C ALA A 27 4.49 -6.43 20.00
N SER A 28 4.48 -5.12 19.76
CA SER A 28 5.47 -4.19 20.31
C SER A 28 5.46 -4.16 21.84
N PHE A 29 4.29 -4.30 22.48
CA PHE A 29 4.19 -4.35 23.94
C PHE A 29 4.71 -5.67 24.53
N ILE A 30 4.65 -6.78 23.78
CA ILE A 30 5.04 -8.12 24.24
C ILE A 30 6.54 -8.38 24.03
N MET A 31 7.12 -7.96 22.90
CA MET A 31 8.50 -8.33 22.52
C MET A 31 9.60 -7.49 23.18
N LYS A 32 9.28 -6.25 23.59
CA LYS A 32 10.03 -5.32 24.47
C LYS A 32 9.58 -3.88 24.12
N PRO A 33 9.31 -3.01 25.11
CA PRO A 33 8.74 -1.68 24.88
C PRO A 33 9.65 -0.72 24.09
N ASP A 34 10.95 -1.01 23.96
CA ASP A 34 11.92 -0.09 23.32
C ASP A 34 11.94 -0.20 21.79
N ASN A 35 11.10 -1.05 21.20
CA ASN A 35 11.05 -1.22 19.74
C ASN A 35 10.12 -0.17 19.10
N GLU A 36 10.49 1.11 19.25
CA GLU A 36 9.75 2.29 18.75
C GLU A 36 9.41 2.21 17.26
N PHE A 37 10.21 1.47 16.49
CA PHE A 37 9.99 1.26 15.07
C PHE A 37 8.71 0.45 14.78
N ILE A 38 8.46 -0.63 15.53
CA ILE A 38 7.33 -1.54 15.29
C ILE A 38 6.02 -0.86 15.71
N SER A 39 6.02 -0.16 16.84
CA SER A 39 4.87 0.61 17.32
C SER A 39 4.53 1.77 16.37
N SER A 40 5.53 2.54 15.93
CA SER A 40 5.33 3.65 14.98
C SER A 40 4.77 3.17 13.64
N PHE A 41 5.29 2.05 13.11
CA PHE A 41 4.80 1.47 11.87
C PHE A 41 3.37 0.91 12.02
N GLY A 42 3.06 0.29 13.15
CA GLY A 42 1.72 -0.18 13.48
C GLY A 42 0.69 0.95 13.54
N ILE A 43 1.05 2.10 14.14
CA ILE A 43 0.21 3.31 14.18
C ILE A 43 0.00 3.86 12.75
N ALA A 44 1.05 3.97 11.94
CA ALA A 44 0.94 4.44 10.57
C ALA A 44 -0.02 3.58 9.73
N LEU A 45 0.08 2.25 9.84
CA LEU A 45 -0.82 1.31 9.17
C LEU A 45 -2.27 1.44 9.65
N ALA A 46 -2.48 1.59 10.96
CA ALA A 46 -3.80 1.79 11.53
C ALA A 46 -4.45 3.09 11.01
N VAL A 47 -3.70 4.19 10.95
CA VAL A 47 -4.16 5.48 10.41
C VAL A 47 -4.53 5.36 8.93
N VAL A 48 -3.69 4.70 8.11
CA VAL A 48 -4.01 4.47 6.68
C VAL A 48 -5.30 3.63 6.53
N GLY A 49 -5.47 2.61 7.35
CA GLY A 49 -6.68 1.81 7.42
C GLY A 49 -7.92 2.64 7.76
N LEU A 50 -7.82 3.50 8.79
CA LEU A 50 -8.89 4.41 9.22
C LEU A 50 -9.25 5.44 8.14
N VAL A 51 -8.27 6.03 7.46
CA VAL A 51 -8.52 6.97 6.35
C VAL A 51 -9.26 6.28 5.21
N ARG A 52 -8.88 5.05 4.87
CA ARG A 52 -9.60 4.24 3.85
C ARG A 52 -11.02 3.90 4.29
N LEU A 53 -11.22 3.57 5.57
CA LEU A 53 -12.55 3.31 6.13
C LEU A 53 -13.43 4.56 6.11
N ARG A 54 -12.89 5.72 6.51
CA ARG A 54 -13.58 7.01 6.44
C ARG A 54 -14.00 7.32 5.01
N ASN A 55 -13.09 7.18 4.04
CA ASN A 55 -13.40 7.40 2.63
C ASN A 55 -14.48 6.45 2.13
N TYR A 56 -14.44 5.18 2.54
CA TYR A 56 -15.51 4.23 2.24
C TYR A 56 -16.86 4.72 2.75
N VAL A 57 -16.95 5.08 4.04
CA VAL A 57 -18.20 5.59 4.65
C VAL A 57 -18.72 6.84 3.93
N ILE A 58 -17.83 7.77 3.58
CA ILE A 58 -18.18 9.01 2.86
C ILE A 58 -18.75 8.71 1.47
N ILE A 59 -18.19 7.73 0.76
CA ILE A 59 -18.62 7.33 -0.59
C ILE A 59 -19.96 6.57 -0.50
N THR A 60 -20.11 5.66 0.47
CA THR A 60 -21.33 4.85 0.61
C THR A 60 -22.50 5.59 1.27
N ARG A 61 -22.29 6.81 1.78
CA ARG A 61 -23.32 7.58 2.48
C ARG A 61 -24.49 8.01 1.60
N SER A 62 -24.29 8.17 0.29
CA SER A 62 -25.38 8.49 -0.64
C SER A 62 -25.21 7.81 -1.99
N GLU A 63 -26.34 7.41 -2.58
CA GLU A 63 -26.36 6.76 -3.88
C GLU A 63 -25.83 7.68 -5.01
N GLU A 64 -26.02 8.99 -4.88
CA GLU A 64 -25.41 9.98 -5.79
C GLU A 64 -23.88 9.97 -5.74
N ARG A 65 -23.28 9.81 -4.56
CA ARG A 65 -21.81 9.76 -4.41
C ARG A 65 -21.24 8.47 -4.96
N ILE A 66 -21.96 7.36 -4.80
CA ILE A 66 -21.63 6.07 -5.41
C ILE A 66 -21.60 6.22 -6.93
N LYS A 67 -22.66 6.77 -7.54
CA LYS A 67 -22.73 6.99 -8.99
C LYS A 67 -21.67 7.97 -9.51
N LYS A 68 -21.43 9.08 -8.81
CA LYS A 68 -20.35 10.02 -9.16
C LYS A 68 -18.97 9.35 -9.10
N GLN A 69 -18.73 8.53 -8.08
CA GLN A 69 -17.47 7.79 -7.94
C GLN A 69 -17.30 6.73 -9.05
N GLU A 70 -18.39 6.07 -9.45
CA GLU A 70 -18.38 5.10 -10.55
C GLU A 70 -18.06 5.75 -11.90
N ILE A 71 -18.64 6.92 -12.19
CA ILE A 71 -18.34 7.70 -13.39
C ILE A 71 -16.86 8.13 -13.38
N LEU A 72 -16.37 8.67 -12.26
CA LEU A 72 -14.97 9.07 -12.14
C LEU A 72 -14.01 7.89 -12.30
N GLU A 73 -14.36 6.69 -11.83
CA GLU A 73 -13.51 5.51 -11.95
C GLU A 73 -13.51 4.87 -13.34
N THR A 74 -14.52 5.19 -14.16
CA THR A 74 -14.68 4.66 -15.52
C THR A 74 -14.20 5.65 -16.57
N ASP A 75 -14.06 6.94 -16.22
CA ASP A 75 -13.48 7.97 -17.07
C ASP A 75 -12.01 7.62 -17.43
N GLU A 76 -11.75 7.51 -18.73
CA GLU A 76 -10.44 7.17 -19.30
C GLU A 76 -9.35 8.13 -18.82
N ARG A 77 -9.67 9.44 -18.68
CA ARG A 77 -8.70 10.43 -18.22
C ARG A 77 -8.28 10.15 -16.79
N ASN A 78 -9.21 9.80 -15.92
CA ASN A 78 -8.89 9.51 -14.52
C ASN A 78 -8.13 8.19 -14.39
N ILE A 79 -8.48 7.18 -15.19
CA ILE A 79 -7.73 5.92 -15.28
C ILE A 79 -6.29 6.20 -15.69
N PHE A 80 -6.07 7.04 -16.71
CA PHE A 80 -4.74 7.43 -17.16
C PHE A 80 -3.94 8.14 -16.05
N ILE A 81 -4.54 9.14 -15.39
CA ILE A 81 -3.88 9.88 -14.30
C ILE A 81 -3.50 8.94 -13.15
N VAL A 82 -4.40 8.05 -12.73
CA VAL A 82 -4.15 7.10 -11.64
C VAL A 82 -3.05 6.12 -12.03
N ASN A 83 -3.06 5.59 -13.25
CA ASN A 83 -2.02 4.68 -13.72
C ASN A 83 -0.66 5.37 -13.84
N LYS A 84 -0.63 6.61 -14.33
CA LYS A 84 0.59 7.40 -14.42
C LYS A 84 1.15 7.72 -13.03
N ALA A 85 0.30 8.13 -12.09
CA ALA A 85 0.69 8.38 -10.70
C ALA A 85 1.28 7.11 -10.05
N ARG A 86 0.63 5.94 -10.23
CA ARG A 86 1.16 4.66 -9.73
C ARG A 86 2.53 4.33 -10.30
N SER A 87 2.72 4.53 -11.60
CA SER A 87 4.01 4.30 -12.28
C SER A 87 5.09 5.24 -11.76
N VAL A 88 4.82 6.53 -11.61
CA VAL A 88 5.77 7.50 -11.07
C VAL A 88 6.11 7.18 -9.61
N SER A 89 5.10 6.91 -8.78
CA SER A 89 5.33 6.51 -7.37
C SER A 89 6.19 5.25 -7.26
N PHE A 90 5.99 4.27 -8.14
CA PHE A 90 6.81 3.06 -8.17
C PHE A 90 8.28 3.36 -8.49
N ILE A 91 8.53 4.19 -9.51
CA ILE A 91 9.89 4.59 -9.90
C ILE A 91 10.57 5.35 -8.75
N VAL A 92 9.91 6.39 -8.23
CA VAL A 92 10.46 7.23 -7.15
C VAL A 92 10.74 6.39 -5.91
N TYR A 93 9.81 5.51 -5.51
CA TYR A 93 9.98 4.66 -4.34
C TYR A 93 11.13 3.66 -4.52
N THR A 94 11.26 3.06 -5.70
CA THR A 94 12.37 2.13 -5.99
C THR A 94 13.71 2.84 -5.92
N LEU A 95 13.81 4.06 -6.47
CA LEU A 95 15.03 4.87 -6.39
C LEU A 95 15.38 5.23 -4.94
N LEU A 96 14.40 5.62 -4.13
CA LEU A 96 14.61 5.91 -2.71
C LEU A 96 15.14 4.69 -1.95
N LEU A 97 14.62 3.49 -2.22
CA LEU A 97 15.13 2.26 -1.60
C LEU A 97 16.57 1.96 -2.06
N CYS A 98 16.90 2.13 -3.33
CA CYS A 98 18.27 1.96 -3.82
C CYS A 98 19.26 2.92 -3.13
N VAL A 99 18.89 4.20 -2.98
CA VAL A 99 19.69 5.18 -2.24
C VAL A 99 19.84 4.75 -0.77
N ALA A 100 18.76 4.29 -0.13
CA ALA A 100 18.79 3.81 1.25
C ALA A 100 19.75 2.61 1.43
N VAL A 101 19.77 1.66 0.49
CA VAL A 101 20.72 0.53 0.52
C VAL A 101 22.17 1.01 0.46
N ILE A 102 22.48 1.97 -0.43
CA ILE A 102 23.82 2.53 -0.56
C ILE A 102 24.25 3.19 0.75
N VAL A 103 23.40 4.08 1.30
CA VAL A 103 23.69 4.80 2.55
C VAL A 103 23.87 3.83 3.72
N LEU A 104 22.99 2.83 3.87
CA LEU A 104 23.11 1.84 4.94
C LEU A 104 24.34 0.94 4.81
N SER A 105 24.79 0.67 3.58
CA SER A 105 26.04 -0.04 3.32
C SER A 105 27.25 0.77 3.79
N PHE A 106 27.26 2.08 3.57
CA PHE A 106 28.31 2.97 4.08
C PHE A 106 28.31 3.08 5.62
N LEU A 107 27.16 2.92 6.26
CA LEU A 107 27.04 2.92 7.73
C LEU A 107 27.40 1.55 8.37
N ASN A 108 27.96 0.61 7.60
CA ASN A 108 28.26 -0.77 8.02
C ASN A 108 27.05 -1.54 8.58
N MET A 109 25.82 -1.12 8.28
CA MET A 109 24.59 -1.78 8.70
C MET A 109 24.19 -2.88 7.68
N HIS A 110 25.13 -3.77 7.37
CA HIS A 110 25.00 -4.72 6.26
C HIS A 110 23.76 -5.62 6.35
N GLN A 111 23.36 -6.00 7.56
CA GLN A 111 22.18 -6.85 7.76
C GLN A 111 20.89 -6.13 7.34
N ILE A 112 20.75 -4.84 7.67
CA ILE A 112 19.57 -4.03 7.29
C ILE A 112 19.59 -3.73 5.79
N ALA A 113 20.76 -3.41 5.24
CA ALA A 113 20.93 -3.20 3.81
C ALA A 113 20.55 -4.46 3.00
N MET A 114 20.87 -5.66 3.50
CA MET A 114 20.47 -6.93 2.89
C MET A 114 18.95 -7.10 2.86
N TRP A 115 18.25 -6.86 3.99
CA TRP A 115 16.78 -6.95 4.06
C TRP A 115 16.09 -5.98 3.10
N ILE A 116 16.59 -4.74 3.00
CA ILE A 116 16.04 -3.75 2.07
C ILE A 116 16.34 -4.14 0.62
N SER A 117 17.55 -4.60 0.30
CA SER A 117 17.89 -5.08 -1.03
C SER A 117 17.00 -6.26 -1.46
N LEU A 118 16.72 -7.20 -0.56
CA LEU A 118 15.79 -8.30 -0.81
C LEU A 118 14.38 -7.77 -1.09
N SER A 119 13.93 -6.75 -0.36
CA SER A 119 12.62 -6.13 -0.57
C SER A 119 12.50 -5.46 -1.95
N VAL A 120 13.57 -4.81 -2.43
CA VAL A 120 13.62 -4.20 -3.78
C VAL A 120 13.56 -5.29 -4.85
N PHE A 121 14.32 -6.37 -4.68
CA PHE A 121 14.29 -7.49 -5.61
C PHE A 121 12.89 -8.12 -5.70
N LEU A 122 12.24 -8.35 -4.55
CA LEU A 122 10.89 -8.89 -4.49
C LEU A 122 9.86 -7.95 -5.15
N LEU A 123 10.00 -6.64 -4.95
CA LEU A 123 9.15 -5.63 -5.59
C LEU A 123 9.24 -5.68 -7.12
N ILE A 124 10.46 -5.81 -7.67
CA ILE A 124 10.70 -5.94 -9.11
C ILE A 124 10.16 -7.27 -9.65
N ALA A 125 10.35 -8.37 -8.91
CA ALA A 125 9.84 -9.68 -9.28
C ALA A 125 8.30 -9.70 -9.35
N VAL A 126 7.63 -9.11 -8.35
CA VAL A 126 6.17 -8.96 -8.32
C VAL A 126 5.68 -8.13 -9.50
N TYR A 127 6.40 -7.05 -9.84
CA TYR A 127 6.09 -6.25 -11.03
C TYR A 127 6.20 -7.08 -12.32
N TRP A 128 7.28 -7.84 -12.49
CA TRP A 128 7.48 -8.72 -13.65
C TRP A 128 6.39 -9.78 -13.78
N ILE A 129 6.04 -10.46 -12.69
CA ILE A 129 4.97 -11.46 -12.66
C ILE A 129 3.63 -10.81 -13.01
N SER A 130 3.33 -9.65 -12.42
CA SER A 130 2.10 -8.90 -12.71
C SER A 130 2.03 -8.49 -14.18
N TYR A 131 3.14 -8.00 -14.72
CA TYR A 131 3.26 -7.65 -16.14
C TYR A 131 3.02 -8.87 -17.04
N PHE A 132 3.62 -10.02 -16.72
CA PHE A 132 3.46 -11.24 -17.51
C PHE A 132 2.02 -11.76 -17.50
N ILE A 133 1.37 -11.77 -16.33
CA ILE A 133 -0.03 -12.18 -16.18
C ILE A 133 -0.96 -11.26 -16.97
N ILE A 134 -0.76 -9.94 -16.86
CA ILE A 134 -1.60 -8.97 -17.58
C ILE A 134 -1.36 -9.06 -19.08
N ARG A 135 -0.11 -9.18 -19.52
CA ARG A 135 0.24 -9.35 -20.95
C ARG A 135 -0.38 -10.61 -21.55
N LYS A 136 -0.46 -11.71 -20.80
CA LYS A 136 -1.08 -12.96 -21.26
C LYS A 136 -2.62 -12.87 -21.37
N LYS A 137 -3.22 -11.89 -20.68
CA LYS A 137 -4.68 -11.71 -20.61
C LYS A 137 -5.19 -10.62 -21.57
N SER A 138 -4.30 -9.75 -22.06
CA SER A 138 -4.56 -8.78 -23.13
C SER A 138 -4.39 -9.42 -24.49
#